data_AF-A0A7W0MYT7-F1
#
_entry.id   AF-A0A7W0MYT7-F1
#
_cell.length_a   1.000
_cell.length_b   1.000
_cell.length_c   1.000
_cell.angle_alpha   90.00
_cell.angle_beta   90.00
_cell.angle_gamma   90.00
#
_symmetry.space_group_name_H-M   'P 1'
#
loop_
_entity.id
_entity.type
_entity.pdbx_description
1 polymer ?
#
loop_
_entity_poly.entity_id
_entity_poly.type
_entity_poly.pdbx_seq_one_letter_code
_entity_poly.pdbx_strand_id
1 'polypeptide(L)'
;MPPLSRYSLVVAEPGDHADAFSALMSRNLFDQPEDRYFKYYLRNPLGSPHLVLAGRSSSEEFVGMAALIPTRLRSSGDAIRGGIASDFAVDREHRGFGPALQLQRALLAQLGDETDFIFGIPNRAAEPLFHRLGYTDLGRLTRFVKVFQAQVALERYVRTAPLKTLSSAVIDPVLAIVSRERFYRRSLRLTVEKPARFDERFVRLWQEVANGSLVTGERTPEIMNWRYEIDPARTADRKYGIFAVLDLDDVVVGYVVYFVRNNVRHVVDILV
;
A
#
# COMPACT_ATOMS: atom_id res chain seq x y z
N MET A 1 43.68 11.93 -1.40
CA MET A 1 42.84 11.33 -0.34
C MET A 1 41.39 11.38 -0.80
N PRO A 2 40.63 10.28 -0.77
CA PRO A 2 39.19 10.35 -1.00
C PRO A 2 38.57 11.22 0.11
N PRO A 3 37.55 12.06 -0.19
CA PRO A 3 36.91 12.87 0.83
C PRO A 3 36.28 11.95 1.89
N LEU A 4 36.56 12.22 3.16
CA LEU A 4 35.89 11.58 4.28
C LEU A 4 34.37 11.73 4.08
N SER A 5 33.64 10.62 4.02
CA SER A 5 32.18 10.66 3.94
C SER A 5 31.66 11.39 5.17
N ARG A 6 30.89 12.47 4.98
CA ARG A 6 30.27 13.24 6.08
C ARG A 6 29.25 12.41 6.90
N TYR A 7 28.88 11.26 6.37
CA TYR A 7 27.90 10.35 6.94
C TYR A 7 28.49 8.95 7.06
N SER A 8 28.20 8.31 8.19
CA SER A 8 28.35 6.87 8.39
C SER A 8 27.04 6.18 8.05
N LEU A 9 27.12 5.00 7.43
CA LEU A 9 25.96 4.16 7.16
C LEU A 9 26.00 2.94 8.07
N VAL A 10 24.85 2.60 8.63
CA VAL A 10 24.67 1.42 9.48
C VAL A 10 23.59 0.55 8.84
N VAL A 11 23.94 -0.68 8.51
CA VAL A 11 22.94 -1.72 8.23
C VAL A 11 22.39 -2.16 9.58
N ALA A 12 21.08 -2.07 9.75
CA ALA A 12 20.40 -2.31 11.02
C ALA A 12 19.38 -3.42 10.86
N GLU A 13 19.22 -4.25 11.90
CA GLU A 13 18.13 -5.20 11.99
C GLU A 13 16.89 -4.55 12.62
N PRO A 14 15.67 -5.01 12.29
CA PRO A 14 14.49 -4.66 13.06
C PRO A 14 14.67 -4.91 14.56
N GLY A 15 14.68 -3.85 15.35
CA GLY A 15 14.90 -3.85 16.79
C GLY A 15 16.09 -2.97 17.17
N ASP A 16 17.08 -2.87 16.28
CA ASP A 16 18.23 -2.00 16.46
C ASP A 16 17.79 -0.54 16.37
N HIS A 17 18.28 0.29 17.30
CA HIS A 17 18.04 1.73 17.28
C HIS A 17 16.55 2.13 17.14
N ALA A 18 15.63 1.35 17.72
CA ALA A 18 14.17 1.52 17.56
C ALA A 18 13.68 2.96 17.85
N ASP A 19 14.22 3.60 18.89
CA ASP A 19 13.89 5.00 19.22
C ASP A 19 14.29 5.97 18.10
N ALA A 20 15.48 5.79 17.54
CA ALA A 20 15.97 6.64 16.46
C ALA A 20 15.20 6.40 15.15
N PHE A 21 14.86 5.14 14.87
CA PHE A 21 13.97 4.79 13.76
C PHE A 21 12.59 5.45 13.91
N SER A 22 11.96 5.32 15.08
CA SER A 22 10.65 5.90 15.37
C SER A 22 10.67 7.43 15.28
N ALA A 23 11.75 8.07 15.76
CA ALA A 23 11.96 9.51 15.63
C ALA A 23 12.10 9.96 14.17
N LEU A 24 12.89 9.25 13.36
CA LEU A 24 13.06 9.53 11.93
C LEU A 24 11.74 9.41 11.16
N MET A 25 10.98 8.35 11.44
CA MET A 25 9.68 8.09 10.83
C MET A 25 8.66 9.17 11.21
N SER A 26 8.60 9.54 12.48
CA SER A 26 7.69 10.57 13.01
C SER A 26 7.89 11.90 12.31
N ARG A 27 9.15 12.35 12.20
CA ARG A 27 9.45 13.71 11.70
C ARG A 27 9.47 13.81 10.17
N ASN A 28 9.57 12.70 9.45
CA ASN A 28 9.67 12.72 7.99
C ASN A 28 8.51 12.06 7.23
N LEU A 29 7.86 11.03 7.77
CA LEU A 29 7.02 10.12 6.97
C LEU A 29 5.61 9.90 7.52
N PHE A 30 5.44 9.64 8.82
CA PHE A 30 4.16 9.19 9.38
C PHE A 30 3.88 9.79 10.76
N ASP A 31 2.63 10.15 11.01
CA ASP A 31 2.19 10.62 12.34
C ASP A 31 2.14 9.51 13.40
N GLN A 32 2.04 8.24 12.98
CA GLN A 32 1.95 7.04 13.85
C GLN A 32 2.98 5.98 13.40
N PRO A 33 4.26 6.13 13.76
CA PRO A 33 5.34 5.24 13.31
C PRO A 33 5.28 3.85 13.97
N GLU A 34 4.80 3.76 15.21
CA GLU A 34 4.76 2.54 16.03
C GLU A 34 3.98 1.41 15.33
N ASP A 35 2.75 1.71 14.88
CA ASP A 35 1.89 0.72 14.20
C ASP A 35 2.54 0.22 12.91
N ARG A 36 3.18 1.13 12.16
CA ARG A 36 3.88 0.79 10.93
C ARG A 36 5.10 -0.08 11.22
N TYR A 37 5.88 0.27 12.23
CA TYR A 37 7.05 -0.49 12.65
C TYR A 37 6.66 -1.90 13.09
N PHE A 38 5.69 -2.02 14.01
CA PHE A 38 5.20 -3.30 14.48
C PHE A 38 4.73 -4.18 13.31
N LYS A 39 3.92 -3.64 12.40
CA LYS A 39 3.35 -4.40 11.29
C LYS A 39 4.38 -4.86 10.26
N TYR A 40 5.26 -3.97 9.80
CA TYR A 40 6.13 -4.24 8.64
C TYR A 40 7.55 -4.66 8.99
N TYR A 41 8.03 -4.35 10.20
CA TYR A 41 9.40 -4.66 10.63
C TYR A 41 9.43 -5.85 11.57
N LEU A 42 8.45 -5.96 12.49
CA LEU A 42 8.43 -7.05 13.48
C LEU A 42 7.50 -8.21 13.13
N ARG A 43 6.43 -7.95 12.35
CA ARG A 43 5.33 -8.90 12.13
C ARG A 43 5.01 -9.13 10.65
N ASN A 44 5.94 -8.84 9.75
CA ASN A 44 5.72 -9.10 8.33
C ASN A 44 5.84 -10.60 8.03
N PRO A 45 4.77 -11.27 7.58
CA PRO A 45 4.79 -12.71 7.29
C PRO A 45 5.72 -13.08 6.12
N LEU A 46 6.18 -12.10 5.33
CA LEU A 46 7.09 -12.30 4.22
C LEU A 46 8.58 -12.15 4.60
N GLY A 47 8.88 -11.90 5.88
CA GLY A 47 10.23 -11.81 6.42
C GLY A 47 10.62 -10.41 6.91
N SER A 48 11.83 -10.30 7.43
CA SER A 48 12.40 -9.04 7.90
C SER A 48 12.75 -8.11 6.74
N PRO A 49 12.49 -6.79 6.86
CA PRO A 49 12.96 -5.81 5.89
C PRO A 49 14.47 -5.57 5.98
N HIS A 50 15.07 -5.15 4.87
CA HIS A 50 16.40 -4.54 4.91
C HIS A 50 16.26 -3.08 5.36
N LEU A 51 17.10 -2.65 6.29
CA LEU A 51 17.11 -1.29 6.81
C LEU A 51 18.54 -0.74 6.84
N VAL A 52 18.71 0.46 6.30
CA VAL A 52 19.96 1.22 6.39
C VAL A 52 19.67 2.58 7.01
N LEU A 53 20.46 2.95 8.01
CA LEU A 53 20.43 4.25 8.68
C LEU A 53 21.67 5.06 8.32
N ALA A 54 21.52 6.37 8.18
CA ALA A 54 22.61 7.31 7.95
C ALA A 54 22.81 8.18 9.19
N GLY A 55 23.96 8.05 9.84
CA GLY A 55 24.39 8.90 10.95
C GLY A 55 25.35 9.98 10.49
N ARG A 56 25.45 11.09 11.23
CA ARG A 56 26.55 12.05 11.02
C ARG A 56 27.82 11.46 11.61
N SER A 57 28.96 11.53 10.91
CA SER A 57 30.21 10.95 11.46
C SER A 57 30.69 11.57 12.77
N SER A 58 30.13 12.72 13.17
CA SER A 58 30.44 13.44 14.40
C SER A 58 29.35 13.34 15.49
N SER A 59 28.30 12.54 15.28
CA SER A 59 27.15 12.41 16.20
C SER A 59 26.60 10.99 16.17
N GLU A 60 26.05 10.53 17.28
CA GLU A 60 25.31 9.26 17.34
C GLU A 60 23.87 9.39 16.77
N GLU A 61 23.48 10.59 16.34
CA GLU A 61 22.16 10.83 15.77
C GLU A 61 22.07 10.40 14.30
N PHE A 62 21.04 9.58 14.01
CA PHE A 62 20.64 9.24 12.65
C PHE A 62 19.79 10.35 12.02
N VAL A 63 20.11 10.68 10.77
CA VAL A 63 19.53 11.79 10.00
C VAL A 63 18.86 11.33 8.71
N GLY A 64 18.88 10.04 8.44
CA GLY A 64 18.21 9.45 7.29
C GLY A 64 18.11 7.94 7.39
N MET A 65 17.21 7.38 6.61
CA MET A 65 16.91 5.96 6.54
C MET A 65 16.44 5.57 5.14
N ALA A 66 16.70 4.32 4.78
CA ALA A 66 16.12 3.66 3.62
C ALA A 66 15.78 2.22 4.00
N ALA A 67 14.56 1.79 3.70
CA ALA A 67 14.14 0.41 3.93
C ALA A 67 13.51 -0.24 2.70
N LEU A 68 13.71 -1.56 2.61
CA LEU A 68 13.10 -2.44 1.62
C LEU A 68 12.25 -3.49 2.34
N ILE A 69 10.93 -3.39 2.18
CA ILE A 69 9.97 -4.29 2.83
C ILE A 69 9.73 -5.51 1.91
N PRO A 70 9.92 -6.76 2.38
CA PRO A 70 9.80 -7.93 1.52
C PRO A 70 8.37 -8.09 1.03
N THR A 71 8.26 -8.54 -0.22
CA THR A 71 7.00 -8.84 -0.89
C THR A 71 7.17 -10.03 -1.84
N ARG A 72 6.06 -10.65 -2.21
CA ARG A 72 6.04 -11.73 -3.19
C ARG A 72 4.96 -11.45 -4.21
N LEU A 73 5.35 -11.51 -5.48
CA LEU A 73 4.45 -11.47 -6.61
C LEU A 73 4.30 -12.87 -7.21
N ARG A 74 3.24 -13.05 -7.98
CA ARG A 74 2.95 -14.20 -8.81
C ARG A 74 2.71 -13.73 -10.23
N SER A 75 3.26 -14.48 -11.18
CA SER A 75 2.97 -14.30 -12.61
C SER A 75 3.10 -15.65 -13.28
N SER A 76 2.09 -16.06 -14.06
CA SER A 76 2.11 -17.35 -14.78
C SER A 76 2.41 -18.56 -13.87
N GLY A 77 1.95 -18.51 -12.61
CA GLY A 77 2.18 -19.53 -11.58
C GLY A 77 3.50 -19.38 -10.80
N ASP A 78 4.50 -18.72 -11.38
CA ASP A 78 5.82 -18.56 -10.77
C ASP A 78 5.81 -17.56 -9.61
N ALA A 79 6.54 -17.88 -8.55
CA ALA A 79 6.79 -16.96 -7.45
C ALA A 79 7.95 -16.04 -7.80
N ILE A 80 7.71 -14.74 -7.71
CA ILE A 80 8.72 -13.71 -7.94
C ILE A 80 8.94 -13.00 -6.61
N ARG A 81 10.14 -13.13 -6.04
CA ARG A 81 10.51 -12.56 -4.74
C ARG A 81 11.03 -11.15 -4.95
N GLY A 82 10.64 -10.23 -4.08
CA GLY A 82 11.13 -8.87 -4.20
C GLY A 82 10.89 -8.01 -2.99
N GLY A 83 11.05 -6.70 -3.19
CA GLY A 83 10.93 -5.73 -2.12
C GLY A 83 10.23 -4.44 -2.53
N ILE A 84 9.52 -3.85 -1.59
CA ILE A 84 8.90 -2.53 -1.72
C ILE A 84 9.81 -1.50 -1.05
N ALA A 85 10.45 -0.66 -1.85
CA ALA A 85 11.20 0.50 -1.39
C ALA A 85 10.20 1.55 -0.88
N SER A 86 9.87 1.50 0.41
CA SER A 86 8.67 2.16 0.95
C SER A 86 8.88 3.05 2.17
N ASP A 87 10.06 3.07 2.78
CA ASP A 87 10.39 3.99 3.89
C ASP A 87 11.74 4.65 3.63
N PHE A 88 11.73 5.74 2.85
CA PHE A 88 12.93 6.49 2.51
C PHE A 88 12.81 7.95 2.96
N ALA A 89 13.70 8.35 3.85
CA ALA A 89 13.72 9.70 4.40
C ALA A 89 15.15 10.18 4.65
N VAL A 90 15.36 11.47 4.45
CA VAL A 90 16.55 12.20 4.90
C VAL A 90 16.04 13.53 5.45
N ASP A 91 16.52 13.92 6.62
CA ASP A 91 16.17 15.20 7.22
C ASP A 91 16.52 16.35 6.27
N ARG A 92 15.67 17.37 6.28
CA ARG A 92 15.70 18.47 5.30
C ARG A 92 17.08 19.12 5.20
N GLU A 93 17.75 19.33 6.33
CA GLU A 93 19.07 19.97 6.43
C GLU A 93 20.19 19.15 5.78
N HIS A 94 19.97 17.86 5.55
CA HIS A 94 20.97 16.92 5.06
C HIS A 94 20.76 16.48 3.59
N ARG A 95 19.67 16.90 2.94
CA ARG A 95 19.30 16.44 1.58
C ARG A 95 20.29 16.86 0.47
N GLY A 96 21.05 17.93 0.67
CA GLY A 96 22.01 18.44 -0.34
C GLY A 96 23.36 17.73 -0.38
N PHE A 97 23.69 16.90 0.62
CA PHE A 97 25.07 16.42 0.84
C PHE A 97 25.31 14.96 0.44
N GLY A 98 24.42 14.38 -0.37
CA GLY A 98 24.56 13.00 -0.89
C GLY A 98 24.12 11.81 0.00
N PRO A 99 23.60 11.94 1.25
CA PRO A 99 23.24 10.76 2.05
C PRO A 99 22.11 9.94 1.41
N ALA A 100 21.22 10.59 0.66
CA ALA A 100 20.16 9.93 -0.10
C ALA A 100 20.67 8.84 -1.06
N LEU A 101 21.69 9.16 -1.86
CA LEU A 101 22.27 8.21 -2.82
C LEU A 101 23.11 7.14 -2.12
N GLN A 102 23.80 7.51 -1.04
CA GLN A 102 24.57 6.57 -0.23
C GLN A 102 23.68 5.53 0.45
N LEU A 103 22.60 5.97 1.09
CA LEU A 103 21.58 5.11 1.72
C LEU A 103 21.01 4.10 0.73
N GLN A 104 20.54 4.57 -0.42
CA GLN A 104 19.93 3.68 -1.41
C GLN A 104 20.95 2.69 -1.99
N ARG A 105 22.19 3.12 -2.25
CA ARG A 105 23.24 2.19 -2.71
C ARG A 105 23.59 1.14 -1.66
N ALA A 106 23.69 1.54 -0.40
CA ALA A 106 23.94 0.62 0.70
C ALA A 106 22.79 -0.38 0.86
N LEU A 107 21.54 0.07 0.72
CA LEU A 107 20.36 -0.78 0.74
C LEU A 107 20.38 -1.79 -0.42
N LEU A 108 20.66 -1.34 -1.65
CA LEU A 108 20.77 -2.23 -2.81
C LEU A 108 21.92 -3.24 -2.67
N ALA A 109 23.02 -2.86 -2.00
CA ALA A 109 24.13 -3.76 -1.74
C ALA A 109 23.80 -4.86 -0.70
N GLN A 110 22.67 -4.78 0.01
CA GLN A 110 22.18 -5.85 0.88
C GLN A 110 21.42 -6.94 0.12
N LEU A 111 21.08 -6.70 -1.15
CA LEU A 111 20.24 -7.63 -1.93
C LEU A 111 21.11 -8.72 -2.53
N GLY A 112 20.75 -9.99 -2.28
CA GLY A 112 21.35 -11.16 -2.91
C GLY A 112 20.48 -11.75 -4.03
N ASP A 113 20.87 -12.95 -4.46
CA ASP A 113 20.22 -13.72 -5.53
C ASP A 113 18.77 -14.15 -5.17
N GLU A 114 18.34 -13.93 -3.92
CA GLU A 114 16.98 -14.16 -3.47
C GLU A 114 15.98 -13.04 -3.82
N THR A 115 16.47 -11.88 -4.28
CA THR A 115 15.65 -10.73 -4.67
C THR A 115 15.59 -10.57 -6.18
N ASP A 116 14.47 -10.97 -6.79
CA ASP A 116 14.31 -10.95 -8.25
C ASP A 116 13.93 -9.53 -8.76
N PHE A 117 13.29 -8.71 -7.93
CA PHE A 117 12.91 -7.34 -8.26
C PHE A 117 12.74 -6.44 -7.04
N ILE A 118 12.76 -5.14 -7.27
CA ILE A 118 12.34 -4.12 -6.30
C ILE A 118 11.48 -3.07 -7.00
N PHE A 119 10.53 -2.52 -6.28
CA PHE A 119 9.73 -1.40 -6.77
C PHE A 119 9.41 -0.42 -5.65
N GLY A 120 9.06 0.80 -6.02
CA GLY A 120 8.65 1.83 -5.08
C GLY A 120 7.71 2.81 -5.77
N ILE A 121 7.06 3.64 -4.97
CA ILE A 121 6.23 4.73 -5.46
C ILE A 121 6.92 6.02 -5.00
N PRO A 122 7.89 6.54 -5.78
CA PRO A 122 8.64 7.70 -5.37
C PRO A 122 7.72 8.93 -5.31
N ASN A 123 8.00 9.83 -4.38
CA ASN A 123 7.50 11.19 -4.50
C ASN A 123 8.28 11.94 -5.60
N ARG A 124 7.72 13.04 -6.11
CA ARG A 124 8.33 13.81 -7.22
C ARG A 124 9.76 14.27 -6.94
N ALA A 125 10.13 14.48 -5.68
CA ALA A 125 11.48 14.93 -5.33
C ALA A 125 12.51 13.79 -5.36
N ALA A 126 12.07 12.55 -5.12
CA ALA A 126 12.94 11.37 -5.12
C ALA A 126 13.03 10.69 -6.50
N GLU A 127 12.11 10.94 -7.41
CA GLU A 127 12.05 10.31 -8.75
C GLU A 127 13.41 10.37 -9.52
N PRO A 128 14.12 11.52 -9.61
CA PRO A 128 15.44 11.55 -10.28
C PRO A 128 16.51 10.68 -9.60
N LEU A 129 16.43 10.52 -8.28
CA LEU A 129 17.34 9.66 -7.52
C LEU A 129 17.10 8.19 -7.87
N PHE A 130 15.85 7.74 -7.92
CA PHE A 130 15.50 6.36 -8.27
C PHE A 130 15.91 6.02 -9.71
N HIS A 131 15.73 6.92 -10.68
CA HIS A 131 16.25 6.70 -12.04
C HIS A 131 17.77 6.56 -12.07
N ARG A 132 18.50 7.39 -11.31
CA ARG A 132 19.95 7.29 -11.20
C ARG A 132 20.42 5.96 -10.61
N LEU A 133 19.57 5.30 -9.82
CA LEU A 133 19.80 3.98 -9.23
C LEU A 133 19.38 2.82 -10.14
N GLY A 134 18.89 3.10 -11.36
CA GLY A 134 18.50 2.09 -12.34
C GLY A 134 17.02 1.69 -12.32
N TYR A 135 16.17 2.39 -11.57
CA TYR A 135 14.73 2.13 -11.59
C TYR A 135 14.12 2.56 -12.93
N THR A 136 13.18 1.75 -13.41
CA THR A 136 12.42 1.99 -14.64
C THR A 136 10.96 2.28 -14.30
N ASP A 137 10.35 3.21 -15.03
CA ASP A 137 8.94 3.55 -14.85
C ASP A 137 8.04 2.43 -15.38
N LEU A 138 7.25 1.82 -14.48
CA LEU A 138 6.26 0.81 -14.83
C LEU A 138 4.89 1.41 -15.20
N GLY A 139 4.62 2.64 -14.75
CA GLY A 139 3.36 3.32 -15.02
C GLY A 139 2.91 4.24 -13.89
N ARG A 140 1.66 4.69 -13.98
CA ARG A 140 1.07 5.63 -13.01
C ARG A 140 -0.11 4.99 -12.31
N LEU A 141 -0.12 5.08 -10.97
CA LEU A 141 -1.30 4.75 -10.17
C LEU A 141 -2.37 5.82 -10.40
N THR A 142 -3.47 5.43 -11.04
CA THR A 142 -4.58 6.31 -11.34
C THR A 142 -5.72 6.06 -10.37
N ARG A 143 -6.18 7.12 -9.68
CA ARG A 143 -7.36 7.04 -8.83
C ARG A 143 -8.61 7.29 -9.66
N PHE A 144 -9.46 6.28 -9.75
CA PHE A 144 -10.81 6.41 -10.30
C PHE A 144 -11.80 6.80 -9.20
N VAL A 145 -12.72 7.70 -9.51
CA VAL A 145 -13.77 8.14 -8.60
C VAL A 145 -15.11 7.99 -9.30
N LYS A 146 -16.04 7.28 -8.65
CA LYS A 146 -17.43 7.19 -9.09
C LYS A 146 -18.31 7.92 -8.10
N VAL A 147 -19.03 8.93 -8.59
CA VAL A 147 -19.96 9.72 -7.79
C VAL A 147 -21.33 9.04 -7.83
N PHE A 148 -21.78 8.52 -6.70
CA PHE A 148 -23.11 7.92 -6.56
C PHE A 148 -24.17 8.90 -6.04
N GLN A 149 -23.72 9.95 -5.34
CA GLN A 149 -24.57 10.98 -4.75
C GLN A 149 -23.94 12.35 -5.03
N ALA A 150 -24.69 13.19 -5.73
CA ALA A 150 -24.35 14.55 -6.09
C ALA A 150 -24.06 15.40 -4.86
N GLN A 151 -24.73 15.16 -3.74
CA GLN A 151 -24.52 15.89 -2.49
C GLN A 151 -23.02 15.93 -2.09
N VAL A 152 -22.31 14.80 -2.18
CA VAL A 152 -20.88 14.69 -1.83
C VAL A 152 -20.00 15.53 -2.77
N ALA A 153 -20.37 15.64 -4.05
CA ALA A 153 -19.66 16.50 -5.00
C ALA A 153 -20.00 17.98 -4.78
N LEU A 154 -21.28 18.29 -4.57
CA LEU A 154 -21.81 19.65 -4.39
C LEU A 154 -21.30 20.31 -3.12
N GLU A 155 -20.96 19.53 -2.08
CA GLU A 155 -20.31 20.04 -0.86
C GLU A 155 -19.00 20.80 -1.15
N ARG A 156 -18.29 20.46 -2.22
CA ARG A 156 -17.05 21.16 -2.62
C ARG A 156 -17.29 22.46 -3.41
N TYR A 157 -18.40 22.58 -4.11
CA TYR A 157 -18.62 23.66 -5.11
C TYR A 157 -19.72 24.64 -4.73
N VAL A 158 -20.71 24.21 -3.96
CA VAL A 158 -21.88 25.03 -3.57
C VAL A 158 -21.78 25.31 -2.08
N ARG A 159 -21.84 26.58 -1.67
CA ARG A 159 -21.69 26.97 -0.25
C ARG A 159 -23.03 27.01 0.51
N THR A 160 -24.14 27.27 -0.18
CA THR A 160 -25.46 27.47 0.42
C THR A 160 -26.26 26.17 0.51
N ALA A 161 -26.64 25.78 1.74
CA ALA A 161 -27.38 24.55 2.04
C ALA A 161 -28.66 24.32 1.20
N PRO A 162 -29.58 25.30 1.01
CA PRO A 162 -30.79 25.04 0.22
C PRO A 162 -30.50 24.79 -1.26
N LEU A 163 -29.49 25.46 -1.83
CA LEU A 163 -29.07 25.25 -3.21
C LEU A 163 -28.41 23.87 -3.39
N LYS A 164 -27.74 23.32 -2.36
CA LYS A 164 -27.22 21.94 -2.39
C LYS A 164 -28.35 20.93 -2.50
N THR A 165 -29.36 21.02 -1.64
CA THR A 165 -30.47 20.07 -1.59
C THR A 165 -31.30 20.08 -2.87
N LEU A 166 -31.57 21.26 -3.43
CA LEU A 166 -32.30 21.38 -4.69
C LEU A 166 -31.49 20.82 -5.87
N SER A 167 -30.18 21.07 -5.88
CA SER A 167 -29.29 20.58 -6.94
C SER A 167 -29.10 19.06 -6.87
N SER A 168 -28.98 18.48 -5.68
CA SER A 168 -28.86 17.03 -5.53
C SER A 168 -30.15 16.30 -5.94
N ALA A 169 -31.31 16.87 -5.64
CA ALA A 169 -32.61 16.30 -6.04
C ALA A 169 -32.77 16.14 -7.56
N VAL A 170 -32.08 16.98 -8.35
CA VAL A 170 -32.08 16.88 -9.82
C VAL A 170 -30.92 16.01 -10.34
N ILE A 171 -29.73 16.16 -9.76
CA ILE A 171 -28.52 15.49 -10.26
C ILE A 171 -28.51 14.00 -9.89
N ASP A 172 -29.01 13.61 -8.71
CA ASP A 172 -29.03 12.21 -8.27
C ASP A 172 -29.85 11.29 -9.20
N PRO A 173 -31.06 11.67 -9.64
CA PRO A 173 -31.80 10.93 -10.67
C PRO A 173 -31.05 10.83 -12.00
N VAL A 174 -30.39 11.91 -12.43
CA VAL A 174 -29.61 11.88 -13.69
C VAL A 174 -28.44 10.91 -13.56
N LEU A 175 -27.68 10.98 -12.47
CA LEU A 175 -26.60 10.03 -12.16
C LEU A 175 -27.13 8.59 -12.13
N ALA A 176 -28.28 8.36 -11.51
CA ALA A 176 -28.95 7.07 -11.48
C ALA A 176 -29.30 6.54 -12.88
N ILE A 177 -29.80 7.40 -13.78
CA ILE A 177 -30.22 7.00 -15.13
C ILE A 177 -29.00 6.68 -16.02
N VAL A 178 -27.91 7.46 -15.92
CA VAL A 178 -26.69 7.23 -16.73
C VAL A 178 -25.80 6.12 -16.16
N SER A 179 -26.04 5.71 -14.92
CA SER A 179 -25.33 4.63 -14.24
C SER A 179 -25.59 3.27 -14.88
N ARG A 180 -24.73 2.87 -15.83
CA ARG A 180 -24.86 1.62 -16.60
C ARG A 180 -24.96 0.37 -15.73
N GLU A 181 -24.30 0.37 -14.57
CA GLU A 181 -24.34 -0.71 -13.58
C GLU A 181 -25.75 -1.05 -13.10
N ARG A 182 -26.70 -0.09 -13.14
CA ARG A 182 -28.09 -0.33 -12.72
C ARG A 182 -28.89 -1.13 -13.75
N PHE A 183 -28.44 -1.19 -15.00
CA PHE A 183 -29.07 -2.01 -16.02
C PHE A 183 -28.64 -3.48 -15.96
N TYR A 184 -27.54 -3.78 -15.25
CA TYR A 184 -27.13 -5.16 -15.04
C TYR A 184 -27.90 -5.73 -13.86
N ARG A 185 -28.65 -6.81 -14.11
CA ARG A 185 -29.20 -7.64 -13.03
C ARG A 185 -28.17 -8.67 -12.63
N ARG A 186 -27.88 -8.75 -11.32
CA ARG A 186 -27.09 -9.84 -10.75
C ARG A 186 -27.75 -11.16 -11.12
N SER A 187 -26.97 -12.11 -11.64
CA SER A 187 -27.45 -13.47 -11.87
C SER A 187 -28.03 -14.05 -10.57
N LEU A 188 -29.14 -14.80 -10.66
CA LEU A 188 -29.70 -15.53 -9.51
C LEU A 188 -28.74 -16.61 -9.00
N ARG A 189 -27.71 -16.96 -9.79
CA ARG A 189 -26.65 -17.89 -9.42
C ARG A 189 -25.54 -17.28 -8.58
N LEU A 190 -25.63 -15.99 -8.26
CA LEU A 190 -24.63 -15.29 -7.47
C LEU A 190 -25.21 -14.83 -6.14
N THR A 191 -24.53 -15.16 -5.06
CA THR A 191 -24.78 -14.64 -3.72
C THR A 191 -23.74 -13.59 -3.37
N VAL A 192 -24.03 -12.81 -2.33
CA VAL A 192 -23.16 -11.73 -1.87
C VAL A 192 -23.06 -11.83 -0.37
N GLU A 193 -21.85 -11.78 0.15
CA GLU A 193 -21.60 -11.79 1.58
C GLU A 193 -20.60 -10.69 1.98
N LYS A 194 -20.55 -10.39 3.28
CA LYS A 194 -19.52 -9.55 3.89
C LYS A 194 -18.76 -10.42 4.88
N PRO A 195 -17.76 -11.18 4.41
CA PRO A 195 -17.08 -12.12 5.26
C PRO A 195 -16.25 -11.37 6.30
N ALA A 196 -16.14 -11.97 7.48
CA ALA A 196 -15.36 -11.38 8.57
C ALA A 196 -13.84 -11.50 8.32
N ARG A 197 -13.38 -12.40 7.45
CA ARG A 197 -11.96 -12.62 7.16
C ARG A 197 -11.78 -13.28 5.80
N PHE A 198 -10.56 -13.22 5.29
CA PHE A 198 -10.16 -14.11 4.22
C PHE A 198 -10.01 -15.54 4.78
N ASP A 199 -10.55 -16.50 4.04
CA ASP A 199 -10.52 -17.93 4.31
C ASP A 199 -10.18 -18.70 3.01
N GLU A 200 -10.16 -20.03 3.08
CA GLU A 200 -9.75 -20.89 1.96
C GLU A 200 -10.61 -20.71 0.69
N ARG A 201 -11.85 -20.22 0.81
CA ARG A 201 -12.73 -20.01 -0.36
C ARG A 201 -12.18 -18.96 -1.34
N PHE A 202 -11.28 -18.09 -0.88
CA PHE A 202 -10.63 -17.06 -1.69
C PHE A 202 -9.42 -17.58 -2.48
N VAL A 203 -8.86 -18.72 -2.09
CA VAL A 203 -7.60 -19.23 -2.64
C VAL A 203 -7.76 -19.61 -4.10
N ARG A 204 -8.87 -20.27 -4.45
CA ARG A 204 -9.14 -20.69 -5.83
C ARG A 204 -9.15 -19.50 -6.81
N LEU A 205 -9.91 -18.45 -6.50
CA LEU A 205 -9.96 -17.23 -7.33
C LEU A 205 -8.57 -16.63 -7.51
N TRP A 206 -7.79 -16.53 -6.43
CA TRP A 206 -6.44 -16.01 -6.51
C TRP A 206 -5.53 -16.89 -7.38
N GLN A 207 -5.58 -18.21 -7.24
CA GLN A 207 -4.79 -19.13 -8.05
C GLN A 207 -5.14 -19.04 -9.54
N GLU A 208 -6.42 -18.93 -9.88
CA GLU A 208 -6.85 -18.74 -11.27
C GLU A 208 -6.26 -17.46 -11.86
N VAL A 209 -6.26 -16.34 -11.11
CA VAL A 209 -5.64 -15.09 -11.55
C VAL A 209 -4.11 -15.17 -11.60
N ALA A 210 -3.48 -15.80 -10.61
CA ALA A 210 -2.03 -15.93 -10.50
C ALA A 210 -1.43 -16.84 -11.59
N ASN A 211 -2.19 -17.83 -12.06
CA ASN A 211 -1.82 -18.70 -13.18
C ASN A 211 -2.00 -18.02 -14.54
N GLY A 212 -2.75 -16.92 -14.59
CA GLY A 212 -2.84 -16.07 -15.77
C GLY A 212 -1.55 -15.29 -16.04
N SER A 213 -1.59 -14.45 -17.08
CA SER A 213 -0.46 -13.57 -17.45
C SER A 213 -0.38 -12.28 -16.62
N LEU A 214 -1.25 -12.13 -15.61
CA LEU A 214 -1.27 -10.93 -14.76
C LEU A 214 -0.29 -11.07 -13.61
N VAL A 215 0.51 -10.02 -13.41
CA VAL A 215 1.34 -9.89 -12.21
C VAL A 215 0.46 -9.47 -11.04
N THR A 216 0.41 -10.30 -9.99
CA THR A 216 -0.35 -10.04 -8.76
C THR A 216 0.53 -10.26 -7.54
N GLY A 217 0.23 -9.59 -6.42
CA GLY A 217 0.77 -10.01 -5.13
C GLY A 217 0.32 -11.43 -4.75
N GLU A 218 1.07 -12.06 -3.86
CA GLU A 218 0.60 -13.23 -3.12
C GLU A 218 -0.62 -12.84 -2.25
N ARG A 219 -1.71 -13.61 -2.36
CA ARG A 219 -3.00 -13.30 -1.73
C ARG A 219 -3.55 -14.49 -0.94
N THR A 220 -2.69 -15.21 -0.23
CA THR A 220 -3.15 -16.24 0.72
C THR A 220 -4.00 -15.60 1.82
N PRO A 221 -4.88 -16.38 2.50
CA PRO A 221 -5.70 -15.85 3.58
C PRO A 221 -4.87 -15.16 4.68
N GLU A 222 -3.72 -15.73 5.04
CA GLU A 222 -2.78 -15.15 6.01
C GLU A 222 -2.28 -13.77 5.57
N ILE A 223 -1.73 -13.66 4.35
CA ILE A 223 -1.19 -12.40 3.81
C ILE A 223 -2.28 -11.34 3.71
N MET A 224 -3.47 -11.71 3.24
CA MET A 224 -4.58 -10.78 3.05
C MET A 224 -5.13 -10.27 4.38
N ASN A 225 -5.30 -11.16 5.38
CA ASN A 225 -5.73 -10.76 6.71
C ASN A 225 -4.68 -9.86 7.39
N TRP A 226 -3.38 -10.14 7.26
CA TRP A 226 -2.32 -9.25 7.74
C TRP A 226 -2.30 -7.90 7.02
N ARG A 227 -2.37 -7.91 5.68
CA ARG A 227 -2.32 -6.70 4.84
C ARG A 227 -3.44 -5.73 5.20
N TYR A 228 -4.65 -6.25 5.39
CA TYR A 228 -5.84 -5.46 5.71
C TYR A 228 -6.19 -5.42 7.20
N GLU A 229 -5.25 -5.79 8.09
CA GLU A 229 -5.41 -5.68 9.54
C GLU A 229 -6.71 -6.33 10.05
N ILE A 230 -7.06 -7.48 9.47
CA ILE A 230 -8.27 -8.22 9.80
C ILE A 230 -7.93 -9.20 10.91
N ASP A 231 -8.25 -8.79 12.14
CA ASP A 231 -8.10 -9.61 13.32
C ASP A 231 -9.47 -10.16 13.79
N PRO A 232 -9.65 -11.49 13.92
CA PRO A 232 -10.83 -12.10 14.54
C PRO A 232 -11.17 -11.52 15.92
N ALA A 233 -10.16 -11.19 16.74
CA ALA A 233 -10.34 -10.70 18.10
C ALA A 233 -10.76 -9.23 18.17
N ARG A 234 -10.54 -8.44 17.10
CA ARG A 234 -10.82 -6.99 17.07
C ARG A 234 -11.81 -6.66 15.96
N THR A 235 -13.04 -7.18 16.05
CA THR A 235 -14.06 -7.01 15.01
C THR A 235 -14.72 -5.61 15.03
N ALA A 236 -14.83 -4.96 16.19
CA ALA A 236 -15.51 -3.67 16.33
C ALA A 236 -14.73 -2.48 15.74
N ASP A 237 -13.39 -2.53 15.75
CA ASP A 237 -12.51 -1.42 15.33
C ASP A 237 -11.88 -1.63 13.94
N ARG A 238 -12.46 -2.54 13.13
CA ARG A 238 -11.86 -2.86 11.83
C ARG A 238 -11.93 -1.70 10.87
N LYS A 239 -10.76 -1.31 10.37
CA LYS A 239 -10.61 -0.28 9.34
C LYS A 239 -11.16 -0.74 7.99
N TYR A 240 -10.94 -2.00 7.63
CA TYR A 240 -11.30 -2.55 6.32
C TYR A 240 -12.47 -3.53 6.41
N GLY A 241 -13.34 -3.50 5.41
CA GLY A 241 -14.40 -4.47 5.17
C GLY A 241 -14.15 -5.25 3.88
N ILE A 242 -14.60 -6.51 3.87
CA ILE A 242 -14.62 -7.37 2.69
C ILE A 242 -16.05 -7.43 2.17
N PHE A 243 -16.20 -7.38 0.85
CA PHE A 243 -17.44 -7.72 0.17
C PHE A 243 -17.10 -8.75 -0.90
N ALA A 244 -17.69 -9.94 -0.81
CA ALA A 244 -17.43 -11.05 -1.70
C ALA A 244 -18.68 -11.45 -2.47
N VAL A 245 -18.47 -11.92 -3.69
CA VAL A 245 -19.48 -12.49 -4.58
C VAL A 245 -19.16 -13.98 -4.70
N LEU A 246 -20.17 -14.81 -4.51
CA LEU A 246 -20.04 -16.27 -4.56
C LEU A 246 -20.96 -16.83 -5.61
N ASP A 247 -20.60 -17.98 -6.18
CA ASP A 247 -21.49 -18.77 -7.02
C ASP A 247 -22.46 -19.64 -6.18
N LEU A 248 -23.12 -20.61 -6.83
CA LEU A 248 -24.06 -21.52 -6.18
C LEU A 248 -23.39 -22.58 -5.30
N ASP A 249 -22.09 -22.79 -5.48
CA ASP A 249 -21.30 -23.79 -4.77
C ASP A 249 -20.49 -23.15 -3.63
N ASP A 250 -20.88 -21.93 -3.22
CA ASP A 250 -20.19 -21.09 -2.23
C ASP A 250 -18.71 -20.82 -2.55
N VAL A 251 -18.35 -20.84 -3.84
CA VAL A 251 -17.01 -20.48 -4.31
C VAL A 251 -16.96 -18.97 -4.51
N VAL A 252 -15.94 -18.31 -3.97
CA VAL A 252 -15.71 -16.88 -4.19
C VAL A 252 -15.28 -16.66 -5.64
N VAL A 253 -16.10 -15.92 -6.40
CA VAL A 253 -15.84 -15.55 -7.80
C VAL A 253 -15.41 -14.09 -7.95
N GLY A 254 -15.42 -13.32 -6.86
CA GLY A 254 -14.90 -11.97 -6.85
C GLY A 254 -14.99 -11.34 -5.47
N TYR A 255 -14.12 -10.38 -5.18
CA TYR A 255 -14.22 -9.59 -3.96
C TYR A 255 -13.69 -8.17 -4.14
N VAL A 256 -14.11 -7.31 -3.23
CA VAL A 256 -13.52 -5.99 -3.01
C VAL A 256 -13.15 -5.81 -1.54
N VAL A 257 -12.03 -5.13 -1.31
CA VAL A 257 -11.64 -4.64 0.01
C VAL A 257 -11.82 -3.14 0.03
N TYR A 258 -12.49 -2.63 1.07
CA TYR A 258 -12.78 -1.21 1.18
C TYR A 258 -12.71 -0.71 2.62
N PHE A 259 -12.57 0.60 2.78
CA PHE A 259 -12.83 1.29 4.05
C PHE A 259 -13.74 2.50 3.82
N VAL A 260 -14.38 2.99 4.88
CA VAL A 260 -15.26 4.17 4.82
C VAL A 260 -14.61 5.32 5.57
N ARG A 261 -14.49 6.48 4.92
CA ARG A 261 -14.03 7.71 5.55
C ARG A 261 -14.80 8.89 4.96
N ASN A 262 -15.30 9.79 5.81
CA ASN A 262 -16.04 10.99 5.38
C ASN A 262 -17.16 10.68 4.38
N ASN A 263 -17.96 9.64 4.63
CA ASN A 263 -19.03 9.15 3.74
C ASN A 263 -18.57 8.68 2.34
N VAL A 264 -17.26 8.50 2.12
CA VAL A 264 -16.69 7.94 0.89
C VAL A 264 -16.22 6.50 1.14
N ARG A 265 -16.62 5.58 0.25
CA ARG A 265 -16.09 4.22 0.21
C ARG A 265 -14.81 4.20 -0.63
N HIS A 266 -13.70 3.90 0.01
CA HIS A 266 -12.40 3.75 -0.63
C HIS A 266 -12.17 2.28 -0.92
N VAL A 267 -12.24 1.89 -2.19
CA VAL A 267 -11.84 0.54 -2.64
C VAL A 267 -10.33 0.52 -2.77
N VAL A 268 -9.69 -0.41 -2.06
CA VAL A 268 -8.22 -0.55 -2.00
C VAL A 268 -7.72 -1.84 -2.66
N ASP A 269 -8.60 -2.81 -2.88
CA ASP A 269 -8.32 -4.03 -3.62
C ASP A 269 -9.58 -4.52 -4.32
N ILE A 270 -9.38 -5.15 -5.46
CA ILE A 270 -10.43 -5.82 -6.24
C ILE A 270 -9.81 -7.01 -6.94
N LEU A 271 -10.51 -8.14 -6.89
CA LEU A 271 -10.19 -9.32 -7.67
C LEU A 271 -11.48 -9.93 -8.19
N VAL A 272 -11.54 -10.23 -9.47
CA VAL A 272 -12.67 -10.81 -10.21
C VAL A 272 -12.14 -11.75 -11.27
#